data_AF-A0A6G3X6M7-F1
#
_entry.id   AF-A0A6G3X6M7-F1
#
_cell.length_a   1.000
_cell.length_b   1.000
_cell.length_c   1.000
_cell.angle_alpha   90.00
_cell.angle_beta   90.00
_cell.angle_gamma   90.00
#
_symmetry.space_group_name_H-M   'P 1'
#
loop_
_entity.id
_entity.type
_entity.pdbx_description
1 polymer ?
#
loop_
_entity_poly.entity_id
_entity_poly.type
_entity_poly.pdbx_seq_one_letter_code
_entity_poly.pdbx_strand_id
1 'polypeptide(L)' 'VRCVGNTLILQGRVYSPPYKVTAVGDPGKLKQALNDSTAIQNYLLYVKAYGLGWKVDENEAVTLPGYSGTVDLHYAQPVE' A
#
# COMPACT_ATOMS: atom_id res chain seq x y z
N VAL A 1 -0.58 0.20 11.33
CA VAL A 1 0.71 0.79 10.86
C VAL A 1 1.27 1.61 12.00
N ARG A 2 2.56 1.50 12.31
CA ARG A 2 3.22 2.39 13.29
C ARG A 2 4.27 3.22 12.56
N CYS A 3 4.37 4.50 12.88
CA CYS A 3 5.37 5.40 12.32
C CYS A 3 6.45 5.70 13.36
N VAL A 4 7.72 5.62 12.96
CA VAL A 4 8.88 6.05 13.76
C VAL A 4 9.71 6.97 12.87
N GLY A 5 9.57 8.28 13.06
CA GLY A 5 10.11 9.27 12.12
C GLY A 5 9.55 9.08 10.71
N ASN A 6 10.43 9.00 9.71
CA ASN A 6 10.08 8.69 8.32
C ASN A 6 10.01 7.18 8.02
N THR A 7 9.97 6.31 9.03
CA THR A 7 10.02 4.86 8.84
C THR A 7 8.70 4.23 9.27
N LEU A 8 8.18 3.30 8.47
CA LEU A 8 6.96 2.57 8.77
C LEU A 8 7.28 1.20 9.38
N ILE A 9 6.49 0.79 10.36
CA ILE A 9 6.50 -0.56 10.90
C ILE A 9 5.17 -1.22 10.57
N LEU A 10 5.22 -2.24 9.70
CA LEU A 10 4.08 -3.06 9.27
C LEU A 10 4.30 -4.48 9.77
N GLN A 11 3.42 -4.96 10.65
CA GLN A 11 3.50 -6.33 11.21
C GLN A 11 4.89 -6.66 11.79
N GLY A 12 5.49 -5.70 12.51
CA GLY A 12 6.82 -5.84 13.11
C GLY A 12 7.99 -5.70 12.11
N ARG A 13 7.73 -5.56 10.81
CA ARG A 13 8.75 -5.30 9.79
C ARG A 13 8.91 -3.81 9.52
N VAL A 14 10.16 -3.37 9.42
CA VAL A 14 10.55 -1.97 9.22
C VAL A 14 10.68 -1.69 7.72
N TYR A 15 10.12 -0.57 7.27
CA TYR A 15 10.14 -0.10 5.88
C TYR A 15 10.60 1.36 5.83
N SER A 16 11.67 1.63 5.09
CA SER A 16 12.19 2.97 4.82
C SER A 16 11.74 3.48 3.44
N PRO A 17 11.67 4.81 3.23
CA PRO A 17 11.39 5.38 1.91
C PRO A 17 12.46 5.01 0.86
N PRO A 18 12.12 4.99 -0.44
CA PRO A 18 10.80 5.24 -1.01
C PRO A 18 9.85 4.06 -0.84
N TYR A 19 8.59 4.33 -0.52
CA TYR A 19 7.57 3.29 -0.37
C TYR A 19 6.95 2.91 -1.70
N LYS A 20 6.73 1.61 -1.91
CA LYS A 20 5.96 1.08 -3.04
C LYS A 20 4.78 0.27 -2.51
N VAL A 21 3.56 0.68 -2.90
CA VAL A 21 2.32 -0.06 -2.65
C VAL A 21 1.86 -0.65 -3.97
N THR A 22 1.53 -1.95 -3.97
CA THR A 22 0.96 -2.64 -5.14
C THR A 22 -0.42 -3.15 -4.75
N ALA A 23 -1.42 -2.87 -5.57
CA ALA A 23 -2.80 -3.31 -5.37
C ALA A 23 -3.29 -4.06 -6.62
N VAL A 24 -4.15 -5.04 -6.41
CA VAL A 24 -4.81 -5.82 -7.47
C VAL A 24 -6.30 -5.57 -7.39
N GLY A 25 -6.92 -5.25 -8.52
CA GLY A 25 -8.33 -4.91 -8.62
C GLY A 25 -8.65 -4.25 -9.96
N ASP A 26 -9.82 -3.62 -10.07
CA ASP A 26 -10.21 -2.80 -11.22
C ASP A 26 -9.32 -1.53 -11.27
N PRO A 27 -8.45 -1.37 -12.28
CA PRO A 27 -7.51 -0.25 -12.34
C PRO A 27 -8.21 1.12 -12.38
N GLY A 28 -9.36 1.21 -13.05
CA GLY A 28 -10.15 2.43 -13.13
C GLY A 28 -10.67 2.86 -11.78
N LYS A 29 -11.25 1.92 -11.01
CA LYS A 29 -11.71 2.19 -9.64
C LYS A 29 -10.57 2.53 -8.69
N LEU A 30 -9.43 1.83 -8.80
CA LEU A 30 -8.26 2.11 -7.96
C LEU A 30 -7.69 3.50 -8.23
N LYS A 31 -7.55 3.89 -9.50
CA LYS A 31 -7.11 5.25 -9.87
C LYS A 31 -8.08 6.32 -9.39
N GLN A 32 -9.38 6.07 -9.55
CA GLN A 32 -10.40 7.00 -9.07
C GLN A 32 -10.31 7.19 -7.56
N ALA A 33 -10.15 6.12 -6.79
CA ALA A 33 -9.96 6.22 -5.33
C ALA A 33 -8.70 7.02 -4.95
N LEU A 34 -7.62 6.95 -5.74
CA LEU A 34 -6.44 7.78 -5.51
C LEU A 34 -6.74 9.27 -5.76
N ASN A 35 -7.48 9.58 -6.83
CA ASN A 35 -7.83 10.95 -7.20
C ASN A 35 -8.83 11.60 -6.24
N ASP A 36 -9.78 10.80 -5.73
CA ASP A 36 -10.84 11.26 -4.83
C ASP A 36 -10.35 11.44 -3.37
N SER A 37 -9.16 10.92 -3.05
CA SER A 37 -8.59 10.99 -1.70
C SER A 37 -8.04 12.39 -1.38
N THR A 38 -8.73 13.11 -0.50
CA THR A 38 -8.25 14.40 0.04
C THR A 38 -6.85 14.30 0.66
N ALA A 39 -6.52 13.17 1.28
CA ALA A 39 -5.18 12.95 1.85
C ALA A 39 -4.10 12.91 0.76
N ILE A 40 -4.37 12.28 -0.38
CA ILE A 40 -3.44 12.24 -1.51
C ILE A 40 -3.36 13.61 -2.18
N GLN A 41 -4.49 14.29 -2.38
CA GLN A 41 -4.51 15.65 -2.91
C GLN A 41 -3.62 16.59 -2.08
N ASN A 42 -3.72 16.52 -0.75
CA ASN A 42 -2.86 17.27 0.16
C ASN A 42 -1.39 16.86 0.00
N TYR A 43 -1.08 15.56 -0.03
CA TYR A 43 0.28 15.06 -0.25
C TYR A 43 0.91 15.58 -1.56
N LEU A 44 0.14 15.65 -2.65
CA LEU A 44 0.61 16.17 -3.93
C LEU A 44 1.00 17.66 -3.89
N LEU A 45 0.41 18.45 -2.98
CA LEU A 45 0.86 19.82 -2.73
C LEU A 45 2.29 19.82 -2.14
N TYR A 46 2.60 18.90 -1.23
CA TYR A 46 3.93 18.74 -0.67
C TYR A 46 4.93 18.18 -1.70
N VAL A 47 4.51 17.28 -2.59
CA VAL A 47 5.29 16.85 -3.76
C VAL A 47 5.73 18.06 -4.57
N LYS A 48 4.79 18.96 -4.89
CA LYS A 48 5.09 20.18 -5.65
C LYS A 48 5.97 21.15 -4.87
N ALA A 49 5.70 21.37 -3.59
CA ALA A 49 6.39 22.38 -2.78
C ALA A 49 7.80 21.96 -2.36
N TYR A 50 8.04 20.67 -2.11
CA TYR A 50 9.29 20.15 -1.53
C TYR A 50 10.01 19.14 -2.43
N GLY A 51 9.50 18.86 -3.62
CA GLY A 51 10.11 17.91 -4.56
C GLY A 51 10.04 16.45 -4.10
N LEU A 52 9.01 16.07 -3.34
CA LEU A 52 8.81 14.68 -2.93
C LEU A 52 8.47 13.78 -4.14
N GLY A 53 8.70 12.48 -4.02
CA GLY A 53 8.37 11.52 -5.08
C GLY A 53 6.87 11.19 -5.13
N TRP A 54 6.33 11.06 -6.34
CA TRP A 54 5.02 10.46 -6.60
C TRP A 54 5.03 9.78 -7.96
N LYS A 55 4.56 8.53 -8.00
CA LYS A 55 4.43 7.73 -9.23
C LYS A 55 3.28 6.74 -9.08
N VAL A 56 2.44 6.66 -10.11
CA VAL A 56 1.38 5.66 -10.22
C VAL A 56 1.57 4.95 -11.56
N ASP A 57 1.78 3.64 -11.49
CA ASP A 57 1.96 2.78 -12.65
C ASP A 57 0.83 1.75 -12.69
N GLU A 58 0.29 1.48 -13.88
CA GLU A 58 -0.61 0.35 -14.11
C GLU A 58 0.16 -0.84 -14.66
N ASN A 59 -0.22 -2.03 -14.21
CA ASN A 59 0.34 -3.29 -14.69
C ASN A 59 -0.83 -4.20 -15.07
N GLU A 60 -0.78 -4.82 -16.25
CA GLU A 60 -1.82 -5.75 -16.70
C GLU A 60 -1.89 -7.00 -15.80
N ALA A 61 -0.74 -7.48 -15.34
CA ALA A 61 -0.63 -8.58 -14.41
C ALA A 61 0.53 -8.36 -13.43
N VAL A 62 0.36 -8.82 -12.20
CA VAL A 62 1.40 -8.82 -11.18
C VAL A 62 1.25 -10.04 -10.27
N THR A 63 2.36 -10.69 -9.94
CA THR A 63 2.38 -11.76 -8.95
C THR A 63 2.70 -11.17 -7.60
N LEU A 64 1.78 -11.30 -6.65
CA LEU A 64 2.02 -10.94 -5.25
C LEU A 64 2.41 -12.20 -4.47
N PRO A 65 3.42 -12.13 -3.57
CA PRO A 65 3.74 -13.26 -2.72
C PRO A 65 2.52 -13.59 -1.85
N GLY A 66 2.26 -14.89 -1.68
CA GLY A 66 1.27 -15.35 -0.72
C GLY A 66 1.57 -14.82 0.68
N TYR A 67 0.52 -14.53 1.45
CA TYR A 67 0.69 -14.12 2.84
C TYR A 67 1.37 -15.24 3.63
N SER A 68 2.51 -14.93 4.24
CA SER A 68 3.32 -15.88 5.02
C SER A 68 3.31 -15.59 6.52
N GLY A 69 2.42 -14.71 6.98
CA GLY A 69 2.16 -14.55 8.42
C GLY A 69 1.29 -15.67 8.96
N THR A 70 1.18 -15.76 10.28
CA THR A 70 0.34 -16.79 10.90
C THR A 70 -1.13 -16.56 10.57
N VAL A 71 -1.75 -17.57 9.96
CA VAL A 71 -3.20 -17.73 9.95
C VAL A 71 -3.49 -18.60 11.16
N ASP A 72 -3.41 -18.03 12.37
CA ASP A 72 -3.76 -18.75 13.59
C ASP A 72 -5.28 -18.94 13.61
N LEU A 73 -5.75 -19.91 12.82
CA LEU A 73 -7.13 -20.36 12.80
C LEU A 73 -7.37 -21.18 14.06
N HIS A 74 -7.67 -20.51 15.17
CA HIS A 74 -7.91 -21.17 16.44
C HIS A 74 -9.19 -22.03 16.45
N TYR A 75 -10.15 -21.74 15.57
CA TYR A 75 -11.47 -22.37 15.56
C TYR A 75 -11.90 -22.90 14.19
N ALA A 76 -11.29 -22.45 13.10
CA ALA A 76 -11.69 -22.83 11.75
C ALA A 76 -10.87 -24.03 11.27
N GLN A 77 -11.56 -25.01 10.68
CA GLN A 77 -10.96 -26.13 9.96
C GLN A 77 -11.37 -26.06 8.48
N PRO A 78 -10.52 -26.46 7.53
CA PRO A 78 -10.91 -26.55 6.14
C PRO A 78 -12.07 -27.54 6.00
N VAL A 79 -13.09 -27.17 5.22
CA VAL A 79 -14.12 -28.11 4.78
C VAL A 79 -13.50 -28.87 3.62
N GLU A 80 -13.33 -30.20 3.76
CA GLU A 80 -12.98 -31.06 2.61
C GLU A 80 -14.10 -31.08 1.56
#